data_AF-A0A7X1PAT2-F1
#
_entry.id   AF-A0A7X1PAT2-F1
#
_cell.length_a   1.000
_cell.length_b   1.000
_cell.length_c   1.000
_cell.angle_alpha   90.00
_cell.angle_beta   90.00
_cell.angle_gamma   90.00
#
_symmetry.space_group_name_H-M   'P 1'
#
loop_
_entity.id
_entity.type
_entity.pdbx_description
1 polymer ?
#
loop_
_entity_poly.entity_id
_entity_poly.type
_entity_poly.pdbx_seq_one_letter_code
_entity_poly.pdbx_strand_id
1 'polypeptide(L)'
;MQVILEPDEAWSIMSLVVSQVLDQVELSEEGKAAVRRWRSDRGDATTEMGDLTVSMNESLGTVLDERTTRLIRRKGWYVSTKEEAQA
;
A
#
# COMPACT_ATOMS: atom_id res chain seq x y z
N MET A 1 5.79 14.70 0.63
CA MET A 1 6.51 13.61 1.32
C MET A 1 6.51 12.46 0.35
N GLN A 2 7.67 11.92 0.01
CA GLN A 2 7.79 10.89 -1.02
C GLN A 2 8.12 9.56 -0.33
N VAL A 3 7.24 8.59 -0.47
CA VAL A 3 7.47 7.21 -0.03
C VAL A 3 7.70 6.40 -1.30
N ILE A 4 8.88 5.80 -1.43
CA ILE A 4 9.22 4.87 -2.49
C ILE A 4 9.71 3.60 -1.79
N LEU A 5 9.10 2.48 -2.14
CA LEU A 5 9.46 1.16 -1.66
C LEU A 5 10.45 0.51 -2.62
N GLU A 6 11.48 -0.12 -2.06
CA GLU A 6 12.27 -1.14 -2.73
C GLU A 6 11.50 -2.49 -2.75
N PRO A 7 11.85 -3.45 -3.63
CA PRO A 7 11.11 -4.71 -3.76
C PRO A 7 11.03 -5.55 -2.49
N ASP A 8 12.07 -5.54 -1.66
CA ASP A 8 12.13 -6.24 -0.37
C ASP A 8 11.21 -5.59 0.68
N GLU A 9 11.11 -4.25 0.68
CA GLU A 9 10.19 -3.50 1.53
C GLU A 9 8.73 -3.75 1.12
N ALA A 10 8.44 -3.73 -0.17
CA ALA A 10 7.11 -4.06 -0.70
C ALA A 10 6.73 -5.51 -0.37
N TRP A 11 7.67 -6.45 -0.53
CA TRP A 11 7.48 -7.85 -0.15
C TRP A 11 7.22 -8.02 1.34
N SER A 12 7.94 -7.27 2.19
CA SER A 12 7.76 -7.31 3.65
C SER A 12 6.36 -6.84 4.06
N ILE A 13 5.87 -5.74 3.46
CA ILE A 13 4.50 -5.24 3.68
C ILE A 13 3.48 -6.29 3.23
N MET A 14 3.65 -6.84 2.03
CA MET A 14 2.71 -7.82 1.50
C MET A 14 2.70 -9.12 2.30
N SER A 15 3.85 -9.54 2.83
CA SER A 15 3.95 -10.70 3.72
C SER A 15 3.16 -10.49 5.02
N LEU A 16 3.18 -9.28 5.58
CA LEU A 16 2.33 -8.94 6.71
C LEU A 16 0.85 -8.98 6.32
N VAL A 17 0.47 -8.37 5.20
CA VAL A 17 -0.92 -8.37 4.70
C VAL A 17 -1.42 -9.80 4.51
N VAL A 18 -0.64 -10.67 3.86
CA VAL A 18 -0.97 -12.09 3.69
C VAL A 18 -1.19 -12.79 5.03
N SER A 19 -0.35 -12.50 6.03
CA SER A 19 -0.49 -13.08 7.36
C SER A 19 -1.82 -12.62 8.01
N GLN A 20 -2.14 -11.32 7.95
CA GLN A 20 -3.41 -10.81 8.46
C GLN A 20 -4.61 -11.44 7.74
N VAL A 21 -4.54 -11.61 6.41
CA VAL A 21 -5.61 -12.25 5.62
C VAL A 21 -5.81 -13.70 6.05
N LEU A 22 -4.73 -14.48 6.20
CA LEU A 22 -4.82 -15.88 6.61
C LEU A 22 -5.38 -16.06 8.03
N ASP A 23 -5.11 -15.11 8.93
CA ASP A 23 -5.48 -15.20 10.33
C ASP A 23 -6.87 -14.62 10.62
N GLN A 24 -7.28 -13.56 9.92
CA GLN A 24 -8.47 -12.78 10.25
C GLN A 24 -9.63 -12.95 9.27
N VAL A 25 -9.37 -13.44 8.06
CA VAL A 25 -10.41 -13.62 7.03
C VAL A 25 -10.83 -15.08 6.99
N GLU A 26 -12.13 -15.33 7.10
CA GLU A 26 -12.67 -16.68 6.94
C GLU A 26 -12.65 -17.07 5.46
N LEU A 27 -11.62 -17.84 5.10
CA LEU A 27 -11.39 -18.34 3.75
C LEU A 27 -11.65 -19.86 3.69
N SER A 28 -12.06 -20.34 2.53
CA SER A 28 -12.03 -21.78 2.25
C SER A 28 -10.58 -22.31 2.27
N GLU A 29 -10.40 -23.62 2.41
CA GLU A 29 -9.05 -24.21 2.42
C GLU A 29 -8.33 -24.00 1.07
N GLU A 30 -9.05 -24.02 -0.04
CA GLU A 30 -8.53 -23.68 -1.36
C GLU A 30 -8.06 -22.22 -1.41
N GLY A 31 -8.83 -21.29 -0.82
CA GLY A 31 -8.47 -19.89 -0.71
C GLY A 31 -7.20 -19.68 0.12
N LYS A 32 -7.10 -20.32 1.29
CA LYS A 32 -5.88 -20.27 2.12
C LYS A 32 -4.67 -20.85 1.38
N ALA A 33 -4.85 -21.95 0.64
CA ALA A 33 -3.79 -22.56 -0.14
C ALA A 33 -3.32 -21.65 -1.28
N ALA A 34 -4.24 -20.98 -1.99
CA ALA A 34 -3.91 -20.02 -3.04
C ALA A 34 -3.11 -18.83 -2.49
N VAL A 35 -3.51 -18.27 -1.34
CA VAL A 35 -2.82 -17.16 -0.69
C VAL A 35 -1.41 -17.57 -0.22
N ARG A 36 -1.27 -18.77 0.37
CA ARG A 36 0.05 -19.29 0.77
C ARG A 36 0.96 -19.51 -0.45
N ARG A 37 0.40 -20.06 -1.53
CA ARG A 37 1.12 -20.26 -2.79
C ARG A 37 1.58 -18.92 -3.36
N TRP A 38 0.69 -17.92 -3.40
CA TRP A 38 1.05 -16.57 -3.87
C TRP A 38 2.28 -16.02 -3.13
N ARG A 39 2.34 -16.19 -1.80
CA ARG A 39 3.48 -15.76 -0.97
C ARG A 39 4.76 -16.55 -1.28
N SER A 40 4.65 -17.85 -1.50
CA SER A 40 5.81 -18.70 -1.83
C SER A 40 6.36 -18.44 -3.24
N ASP A 41 5.48 -18.16 -4.21
CA ASP A 41 5.85 -17.97 -5.61
C ASP A 41 6.47 -16.59 -5.88
N ARG A 42 6.29 -15.63 -4.97
CA ARG A 42 6.76 -14.24 -5.11
C ARG A 42 7.73 -13.87 -3.99
N GLY A 43 8.99 -14.26 -4.17
CA GLY A 43 10.10 -13.75 -3.35
C GLY A 43 10.46 -12.30 -3.71
N ASP A 44 11.24 -11.66 -2.87
CA ASP A 44 11.79 -10.30 -3.03
C ASP A 44 12.51 -10.07 -4.37
N ALA A 45 13.15 -11.10 -4.93
CA ALA A 45 13.92 -11.02 -6.17
C ALA A 45 13.15 -11.42 -7.45
N THR A 46 11.82 -11.64 -7.40
CA THR A 46 11.06 -12.04 -8.60
C THR A 46 10.60 -10.84 -9.43
N THR A 47 10.49 -11.02 -10.75
CA THR A 47 9.98 -9.98 -11.66
C THR A 47 8.57 -9.54 -11.26
N GLU A 48 7.72 -10.49 -10.87
CA GLU A 48 6.35 -10.22 -10.43
C GLU A 48 6.31 -9.36 -9.16
N MET A 49 7.30 -9.49 -8.27
CA MET A 49 7.42 -8.65 -7.09
C MET A 49 7.93 -7.25 -7.46
N GLY A 50 8.83 -7.15 -8.44
CA GLY A 50 9.23 -5.87 -9.03
C GLY A 50 8.04 -5.10 -9.63
N ASP A 51 7.23 -5.76 -10.45
CA ASP A 51 6.04 -5.16 -11.08
C ASP A 51 5.01 -4.72 -10.03
N LEU A 52 4.78 -5.53 -9.00
CA LEU A 52 3.91 -5.18 -7.88
C LEU A 52 4.46 -3.97 -7.10
N THR A 53 5.77 -3.88 -6.90
CA THR A 53 6.42 -2.76 -6.21
C THR A 53 6.19 -1.45 -6.97
N VAL A 54 6.33 -1.46 -8.30
CA VAL A 54 6.02 -0.31 -9.15
C VAL A 54 4.56 0.11 -8.97
N SER A 55 3.62 -0.83 -9.06
CA SER A 55 2.19 -0.55 -8.89
C SER A 55 1.84 -0.02 -7.49
N MET A 56 2.48 -0.55 -6.45
CA MET A 56 2.33 -0.06 -5.07
C MET A 56 2.84 1.38 -4.94
N ASN A 57 4.02 1.68 -5.50
CA ASN A 57 4.60 3.03 -5.47
C ASN A 57 3.72 4.05 -6.21
N GLU A 58 3.19 3.70 -7.38
CA GLU A 58 2.26 4.55 -8.13
C GLU A 58 0.98 4.85 -7.34
N SER A 59 0.41 3.81 -6.72
CA SER A 59 -0.82 3.92 -5.92
C SER A 59 -0.60 4.75 -4.65
N LEU A 60 0.48 4.48 -3.92
CA LEU A 60 0.84 5.23 -2.72
C LEU A 60 1.17 6.68 -3.05
N GLY A 61 1.94 6.94 -4.10
CA GLY A 61 2.25 8.28 -4.59
C GLY A 61 0.97 9.06 -4.88
N THR A 62 0.05 8.48 -5.65
CA THR A 62 -1.24 9.11 -5.99
C THR A 62 -2.03 9.48 -4.73
N VAL A 63 -2.19 8.55 -3.79
CA VAL A 63 -2.95 8.78 -2.55
C VAL A 63 -2.28 9.82 -1.66
N LEU A 64 -0.96 9.77 -1.52
CA LEU A 64 -0.20 10.74 -0.73
C LEU A 64 -0.28 12.13 -1.35
N ASP A 65 -0.17 12.24 -2.67
CA ASP A 65 -0.26 13.51 -3.39
C ASP A 65 -1.66 14.10 -3.26
N GLU A 66 -2.72 13.30 -3.45
CA GLU A 66 -4.10 13.76 -3.22
C GLU A 66 -4.32 14.27 -1.80
N ARG A 67 -3.86 13.52 -0.79
CA ARG A 67 -4.04 13.89 0.62
C ARG A 67 -3.18 15.08 1.04
N THR A 68 -1.96 15.18 0.52
CA THR A 68 -1.04 16.27 0.84
C THR A 68 -1.42 17.55 0.09
N THR A 69 -1.88 17.46 -1.16
CA THR A 69 -2.41 18.60 -1.93
C THR A 69 -3.65 19.19 -1.26
N ARG A 70 -4.49 18.35 -0.63
CA ARG A 70 -5.64 18.81 0.17
C ARG A 70 -5.25 19.48 1.48
N LEU A 71 -3.99 19.46 1.88
CA LEU A 71 -3.48 20.12 3.09
C LEU A 71 -2.60 21.31 2.67
N ILE A 72 -3.23 22.45 2.41
CA ILE A 72 -2.50 23.69 2.14
C ILE A 72 -1.88 24.17 3.47
N ARG A 73 -0.54 24.22 3.53
CA ARG A 73 0.18 24.77 4.68
C ARG A 73 0.09 26.29 4.63
N ARG A 74 -0.78 26.89 5.46
CA ARG A 74 -0.86 28.35 5.67
C ARG A 74 -0.36 28.70 7.07
N LYS A 75 0.69 29.51 7.15
CA LYS A 75 1.21 30.14 8.40
C LYS A 75 1.24 29.21 9.64
N GLY A 76 1.81 28.01 9.50
CA GLY A 76 2.09 27.13 10.65
C GLY A 76 0.98 26.14 11.03
N TRP A 77 -0.18 26.17 10.38
CA TRP A 77 -1.27 25.21 10.59
C TRP A 77 -1.68 24.54 9.27
N TYR A 78 -2.18 23.30 9.34
CA TYR A 78 -2.68 22.55 8.18
C TYR A 78 -4.17 22.83 8.01
N VAL A 79 -4.56 23.39 6.87
CA VAL A 79 -5.99 23.62 6.54
C VAL A 79 -6.39 22.62 5.47
N SER A 80 -7.49 21.89 5.71
CA SER A 80 -8.04 20.97 4.72
C SER A 80 -8.87 21.75 3.70
N THR A 81 -8.69 21.48 2.40
CA THR A 81 -9.50 22.11 1.34
C THR A 81 -11.01 21.79 1.42
N LYS A 82 -11.43 20.86 2.28
CA LYS A 82 -12.85 20.62 2.59
C LYS A 82 -13.47 21.68 3.52
N GLU A 83 -12.67 22.38 4.32
CA GLU A 83 -13.16 23.39 5.27
C GLU A 83 -13.40 24.75 4.59
N GLU A 84 -12.62 25.11 3.55
CA GLU A 84 -12.84 26.34 2.78
C GLU A 84 -14.07 26.27 1.85
N ALA A 85 -14.57 25.07 1.51
CA ALA A 85 -15.75 24.91 0.65
C ALA A 85 -17.09 25.09 1.39
N GLN A 86 -17.07 25.32 2.70
CA GLN A 86 -18.25 25.51 3.55
C GLN A 86 -18.26 26.85 4.31
N ALA A 87 -17.38 27.79 3.96
CA ALA A 87 -17.34 29.14 4.50
C ALA A 87 -17.68 30.17 3.42
#